data_AF-A0A653E261-F1
#
_entry.id   AF-A0A653E261-F1
#
_cell.length_a   1.000
_cell.length_b   1.000
_cell.length_c   1.000
_cell.angle_alpha   90.00
_cell.angle_beta   90.00
_cell.angle_gamma   90.00
#
_symmetry.space_group_name_H-M   'P 1'
#
loop_
_entity.id
_entity.type
_entity.pdbx_description
1 polymer ?
#
loop_
_entity_poly.entity_id
_entity_poly.type
_entity_poly.pdbx_seq_one_letter_code
_entity_poly.pdbx_strand_id
1 'polypeptide(L)'
;MDQLELARQHAKRLHYEAVEHGSDPWSPYQFAEDIAETLGITVERCLPGASILDGARATFDAALPLIVHEDLGTPFEQAFLVAHEIGHAVLGDGEEEEESAFQIDPARTSEVAPVGMERVVDYSRRQRREVQMDLFARELLLPRSRVFDLHVTQGQTCSEIANRLGAPFEVVAQQMLDALLLPPVPVVAAEAPVEIPLNEKQQTAACWR
;
A
#
# COMPACT_ATOMS: atom_id res chain seq x y z
N MET A 1 -0.63 -9.74 14.45
CA MET A 1 -1.50 -9.29 13.35
C MET A 1 -0.74 -9.48 12.05
N ASP A 2 -1.42 -9.86 10.96
CA ASP A 2 -0.78 -10.03 9.65
C ASP A 2 -0.16 -8.70 9.17
N GLN A 3 1.07 -8.71 8.64
CA GLN A 3 1.78 -7.50 8.18
C GLN A 3 1.01 -6.79 7.06
N LEU A 4 0.33 -7.57 6.24
CA LEU A 4 -0.49 -7.09 5.15
C LEU A 4 -1.73 -6.32 5.66
N GLU A 5 -2.37 -6.80 6.73
CA GLU A 5 -3.47 -6.07 7.35
C GLU A 5 -3.00 -4.81 8.09
N LEU A 6 -1.82 -4.85 8.71
CA LEU A 6 -1.22 -3.64 9.31
C LEU A 6 -0.96 -2.55 8.26
N ALA A 7 -0.43 -2.93 7.09
CA ALA A 7 -0.26 -2.02 5.96
C ALA A 7 -1.58 -1.40 5.52
N ARG A 8 -2.64 -2.21 5.38
CA ARG A 8 -3.98 -1.71 5.03
C ARG A 8 -4.55 -0.77 6.09
N GLN A 9 -4.43 -1.09 7.38
CA GLN A 9 -4.89 -0.21 8.45
C GLN A 9 -4.15 1.13 8.43
N HIS A 10 -2.85 1.11 8.13
CA HIS A 10 -2.06 2.33 7.98
C HIS A 10 -2.49 3.16 6.76
N ALA A 11 -2.65 2.53 5.59
CA ALA A 11 -3.15 3.17 4.37
C ALA A 11 -4.53 3.80 4.58
N LYS A 12 -5.45 3.05 5.17
CA LYS A 12 -6.79 3.52 5.53
C LYS A 12 -6.72 4.75 6.44
N ARG A 13 -5.86 4.74 7.45
CA ARG A 13 -5.69 5.89 8.36
C ARG A 13 -5.23 7.14 7.59
N LEU A 14 -4.20 7.03 6.76
CA LEU A 14 -3.72 8.13 5.93
C LEU A 14 -4.82 8.66 4.99
N HIS A 15 -5.63 7.77 4.40
CA HIS A 15 -6.77 8.17 3.58
C HIS A 15 -7.74 9.06 4.36
N TYR A 16 -8.21 8.61 5.52
CA TYR A 16 -9.18 9.39 6.29
C TYR A 16 -8.59 10.67 6.87
N GLU A 17 -7.33 10.66 7.28
CA GLU A 17 -6.62 11.87 7.68
C GLU A 17 -6.59 12.90 6.53
N ALA A 18 -6.26 12.51 5.30
CA ALA A 18 -6.28 13.42 4.15
C ALA A 18 -7.68 13.98 3.87
N VAL A 19 -8.72 13.13 3.94
CA VAL A 19 -10.11 13.56 3.79
C VAL A 19 -10.51 14.57 4.88
N GLU A 20 -10.09 14.35 6.13
CA GLU A 20 -10.33 15.29 7.24
C GLU A 20 -9.63 16.63 7.04
N HIS A 21 -8.45 16.64 6.40
CA HIS A 21 -7.73 17.85 6.02
C HIS A 21 -8.29 18.53 4.75
N GLY A 22 -9.30 17.94 4.11
CA GLY A 22 -10.04 18.54 2.99
C GLY A 22 -9.61 18.07 1.60
N SER A 23 -8.69 17.11 1.49
CA SER A 23 -8.32 16.51 0.21
C SER A 23 -9.49 15.71 -0.37
N ASP A 24 -9.71 15.82 -1.69
CA ASP A 24 -10.83 15.17 -2.38
C ASP A 24 -10.45 13.76 -2.86
N PRO A 25 -11.00 12.69 -2.28
CA PRO A 25 -10.68 11.32 -2.67
C PRO A 25 -11.38 10.88 -3.98
N TRP A 26 -12.03 11.80 -4.71
CA TRP A 26 -12.48 11.62 -6.10
C TRP A 26 -11.52 12.20 -7.13
N SER A 27 -10.43 12.83 -6.69
CA SER A 27 -9.36 13.36 -7.52
C SER A 27 -8.07 12.59 -7.24
N PRO A 28 -7.93 11.32 -7.70
CA PRO A 28 -6.98 10.36 -7.12
C PRO A 28 -5.53 10.83 -7.15
N TYR A 29 -5.11 11.46 -8.25
CA TYR A 29 -3.73 11.92 -8.42
C TYR A 29 -3.40 13.03 -7.43
N GLN A 30 -4.20 14.10 -7.40
CA GLN A 30 -4.06 15.18 -6.42
C GLN A 30 -4.15 14.66 -4.99
N PHE A 31 -5.07 13.72 -4.74
CA PHE A 31 -5.23 13.10 -3.43
C PHE A 31 -3.97 12.37 -2.95
N ALA A 32 -3.30 11.64 -3.84
CA ALA A 32 -2.02 10.99 -3.53
C ALA A 32 -0.89 12.01 -3.33
N GLU A 33 -0.85 13.08 -4.14
CA GLU A 33 0.11 14.18 -3.98
C GLU A 33 -0.07 14.91 -2.64
N ASP A 34 -1.30 15.23 -2.23
CA ASP A 34 -1.59 15.88 -0.95
C ASP A 34 -1.12 15.02 0.25
N ILE A 35 -1.29 13.70 0.15
CA ILE A 35 -0.81 12.75 1.16
C ILE A 35 0.73 12.75 1.20
N ALA A 36 1.38 12.68 0.04
CA ALA A 36 2.84 12.74 -0.06
C ALA A 36 3.38 14.06 0.52
N GLU A 37 2.76 15.19 0.19
CA GLU A 37 3.13 16.52 0.70
C GLU A 37 3.02 16.58 2.23
N THR A 38 1.94 16.03 2.79
CA THR A 38 1.74 15.95 4.26
C THR A 38 2.83 15.13 4.94
N LEU A 39 3.37 14.12 4.25
CA LEU A 39 4.50 13.30 4.71
C LEU A 39 5.86 13.96 4.45
N GLY A 40 5.90 15.14 3.83
CA GLY A 40 7.13 15.85 3.46
C GLY A 40 7.85 15.25 2.25
N ILE A 41 7.12 14.53 1.39
CA ILE A 41 7.63 13.87 0.19
C ILE A 41 7.21 14.67 -1.04
N THR A 42 8.18 15.01 -1.89
CA THR A 42 7.93 15.66 -3.17
C THR A 42 7.51 14.63 -4.21
N VAL A 43 6.61 14.97 -5.13
CA VAL A 43 6.20 14.08 -6.23
C VAL A 43 6.55 14.74 -7.55
N GLU A 44 7.28 14.02 -8.40
CA GLU A 44 7.69 14.49 -9.73
C GLU A 44 7.35 13.48 -10.81
N ARG A 45 6.99 14.00 -11.98
CA ARG A 45 6.68 13.20 -13.16
C ARG A 45 7.88 13.12 -14.07
N CYS A 46 8.06 11.97 -14.72
CA CYS A 46 9.08 11.78 -15.74
C CYS A 46 8.53 11.06 -16.97
N LEU A 47 9.32 11.10 -18.06
CA LEU A 47 8.98 10.35 -19.26
C LEU A 47 9.06 8.84 -18.98
N PRO A 48 8.18 8.02 -19.58
CA PRO A 48 8.26 6.58 -19.47
C PRO A 48 9.64 6.03 -19.87
N GLY A 49 10.17 5.09 -19.07
CA GLY A 49 11.50 4.52 -19.27
C GLY A 49 12.66 5.49 -19.04
N ALA A 50 12.45 6.60 -18.33
CA ALA A 50 13.55 7.48 -17.91
C ALA A 50 14.57 6.73 -17.06
N SER A 51 15.86 7.05 -17.23
CA SER A 51 16.96 6.35 -16.54
C SER A 51 16.88 6.42 -15.01
N ILE A 52 16.21 7.43 -14.47
CA ILE A 52 15.98 7.59 -13.02
C ILE A 52 15.10 6.48 -12.44
N LEU A 53 14.29 5.81 -13.28
CA LEU A 53 13.40 4.75 -12.83
C LEU A 53 14.05 3.36 -12.84
N ASP A 54 15.25 3.21 -13.41
CA ASP A 54 15.98 1.94 -13.59
C ASP A 54 15.10 0.74 -14.05
N GLY A 55 14.15 1.00 -14.96
CA GLY A 55 13.23 -0.01 -15.48
C GLY A 55 11.98 -0.29 -14.62
N ALA A 56 11.83 0.36 -13.47
CA ALA A 56 10.57 0.48 -12.74
C ALA A 56 9.65 1.55 -13.37
N ARG A 57 8.44 1.69 -12.80
CA ARG A 57 7.46 2.72 -13.22
C ARG A 57 7.37 3.88 -12.23
N ALA A 58 7.85 3.67 -11.02
CA ALA A 58 8.02 4.68 -10.00
C ALA A 58 9.17 4.26 -9.07
N THR A 59 9.71 5.21 -8.34
CA THR A 59 10.74 4.99 -7.33
C THR A 59 10.65 6.06 -6.25
N PHE A 60 11.03 5.70 -5.03
CA PHE A 60 11.16 6.59 -3.90
C PHE A 60 12.64 6.71 -3.49
N ASP A 61 13.15 7.94 -3.44
CA ASP A 61 14.46 8.26 -2.86
C ASP A 61 14.28 8.70 -1.40
N ALA A 62 14.85 7.92 -0.46
CA ALA A 62 14.78 8.25 0.96
C ALA A 62 15.79 9.33 1.40
N ALA A 63 16.89 9.51 0.65
CA ALA A 63 17.91 10.52 0.94
C ALA A 63 17.44 11.91 0.50
N LEU A 64 16.67 11.96 -0.58
CA LEU A 64 15.93 13.14 -1.05
C LEU A 64 14.46 12.76 -1.10
N PRO A 65 13.63 13.01 -0.06
CA PRO A 65 12.23 12.56 0.04
C PRO A 65 11.41 12.91 -1.20
N LEU A 66 11.50 12.06 -2.23
CA LEU A 66 11.08 12.34 -3.60
C LEU A 66 10.58 11.05 -4.20
N ILE A 67 9.35 11.11 -4.70
CA ILE A 67 8.74 10.10 -5.53
C ILE A 67 8.87 10.56 -6.97
N VAL A 68 9.44 9.73 -7.83
CA VAL A 68 9.45 9.95 -9.27
C VAL A 68 8.64 8.84 -9.92
N HIS A 69 7.67 9.19 -10.77
CA HIS A 69 6.88 8.21 -11.50
C HIS A 69 6.70 8.57 -12.98
N GLU A 70 6.37 7.57 -13.80
CA GLU A 70 6.06 7.79 -15.21
C GLU A 70 4.79 8.63 -15.39
N ASP A 71 4.83 9.59 -16.31
CA ASP A 71 3.65 10.33 -16.78
C ASP A 71 2.91 9.53 -17.87
N LEU A 72 2.36 8.39 -17.48
CA LEU A 72 1.63 7.48 -18.37
C LEU A 72 0.37 6.92 -17.70
N GLY A 73 -0.70 6.80 -18.49
CA GLY A 73 -1.96 6.21 -18.04
C GLY A 73 -2.97 7.24 -17.54
N THR A 74 -4.00 6.76 -16.84
CA THR A 74 -5.03 7.60 -16.24
C THR A 74 -4.53 8.28 -14.96
N PRO A 75 -5.18 9.36 -14.49
CA PRO A 75 -4.86 9.95 -13.18
C PRO A 75 -4.92 8.93 -12.03
N PHE A 76 -5.80 7.93 -12.11
CA PHE A 76 -5.84 6.86 -11.12
C PHE A 76 -4.61 5.95 -11.19
N GLU A 77 -4.16 5.58 -12.40
CA GLU A 77 -2.96 4.76 -12.57
C GLU A 77 -1.71 5.48 -12.07
N GLN A 78 -1.60 6.79 -12.33
CA GLN A 78 -0.52 7.63 -11.78
C GLN A 78 -0.62 7.75 -10.25
N ALA A 79 -1.82 7.96 -9.72
CA ALA A 79 -2.05 7.97 -8.27
C ALA A 79 -1.65 6.66 -7.62
N PHE A 80 -1.89 5.53 -8.30
CA PHE A 80 -1.52 4.21 -7.80
C PHE A 80 -0.01 4.04 -7.69
N LEU A 81 0.75 4.55 -8.68
CA LEU A 81 2.21 4.59 -8.61
C LEU A 81 2.68 5.41 -7.40
N VAL A 82 2.16 6.62 -7.22
CA VAL A 82 2.50 7.47 -6.07
C VAL A 82 2.13 6.81 -4.75
N ALA A 83 0.93 6.21 -4.66
CA ALA A 83 0.45 5.51 -3.47
C ALA A 83 1.28 4.26 -3.13
N HIS A 84 1.81 3.57 -4.15
CA HIS A 84 2.73 2.44 -3.99
C HIS A 84 4.04 2.90 -3.34
N GLU A 85 4.64 3.98 -3.85
CA GLU A 85 5.87 4.56 -3.30
C GLU A 85 5.68 5.18 -1.91
N ILE A 86 4.50 5.77 -1.62
CA ILE A 86 4.14 6.16 -0.24
C ILE A 86 4.19 4.95 0.69
N GLY A 87 3.75 3.77 0.21
CA GLY A 87 3.84 2.51 0.95
C GLY A 87 5.27 2.18 1.35
N HIS A 88 6.22 2.29 0.41
CA HIS A 88 7.66 2.13 0.68
C HIS A 88 8.14 3.10 1.75
N ALA A 89 7.82 4.38 1.59
CA ALA A 89 8.26 5.45 2.49
C ALA A 89 7.76 5.27 3.94
N VAL A 90 6.51 4.84 4.15
CA VAL A 90 5.91 4.77 5.49
C VAL A 90 6.07 3.42 6.19
N LEU A 91 6.24 2.32 5.44
CA LEU A 91 6.44 0.99 6.00
C LEU A 91 7.92 0.59 6.11
N GLY A 92 8.82 1.38 5.51
CA GLY A 92 10.26 1.25 5.58
C GLY A 92 10.83 0.22 4.61
N ASP A 93 11.86 0.60 3.86
CA ASP A 93 12.78 -0.32 3.18
C ASP A 93 13.81 -0.81 4.22
N GLY A 94 13.80 -2.12 4.51
CA GLY A 94 14.97 -2.75 5.10
C GLY A 94 16.00 -2.97 4.00
N GLU A 95 17.17 -2.35 4.15
CA GLU A 95 18.41 -2.48 3.36
C GLU A 95 18.27 -3.04 1.93
N GLU A 96 18.45 -2.14 0.97
CA GLU A 96 18.52 -2.32 -0.49
C GLU A 96 19.12 -3.66 -0.94
N GLU A 97 18.29 -4.56 -1.48
CA GLU A 97 18.72 -5.66 -2.35
C GLU A 97 18.32 -5.32 -3.80
N GLU A 98 19.30 -5.37 -4.71
CA GLU A 98 19.30 -4.95 -6.13
C GLU A 98 17.94 -4.98 -6.86
N GLU A 99 17.62 -3.87 -7.53
CA GLU A 99 16.42 -3.59 -8.32
C GLU A 99 16.21 -4.58 -9.48
N SER A 100 15.35 -5.57 -9.25
CA SER A 100 14.65 -6.28 -10.32
C SER A 100 13.27 -5.66 -10.45
N ALA A 101 12.94 -5.09 -11.62
CA ALA A 101 11.63 -4.53 -11.92
C ALA A 101 10.51 -5.52 -11.56
N PHE A 102 9.69 -5.17 -10.56
CA PHE A 102 8.49 -5.92 -10.21
C PHE A 102 7.26 -5.25 -10.86
N GLN A 103 6.32 -6.05 -11.34
CA GLN A 103 5.12 -5.52 -11.98
C GLN A 103 4.10 -5.07 -10.93
N ILE A 104 3.94 -3.75 -10.80
CA ILE A 104 2.89 -3.10 -10.01
C ILE A 104 1.52 -3.45 -10.59
N ASP A 105 0.63 -4.02 -9.76
CA ASP A 105 -0.70 -4.48 -10.17
C ASP A 105 -1.82 -3.91 -9.25
N PRO A 106 -2.58 -2.92 -9.72
CA PRO A 106 -3.72 -2.37 -8.99
C PRO A 106 -4.83 -3.39 -8.64
N ALA A 107 -4.99 -4.44 -9.44
CA ALA A 107 -6.05 -5.44 -9.26
C ALA A 107 -5.60 -6.65 -8.42
N ARG A 108 -4.40 -6.62 -7.84
CA ARG A 108 -3.80 -7.76 -7.13
C ARG A 108 -4.70 -8.34 -6.04
N THR A 109 -4.88 -9.66 -6.02
CA THR A 109 -5.71 -10.33 -4.99
C THR A 109 -5.11 -10.20 -3.60
N SER A 110 -5.97 -10.14 -2.58
CA SER A 110 -5.59 -10.09 -1.16
C SER A 110 -5.19 -11.45 -0.57
N GLU A 111 -5.55 -12.54 -1.24
CA GLU A 111 -5.30 -13.91 -0.80
C GLU A 111 -3.84 -14.31 -1.02
N VAL A 112 -3.21 -14.85 0.02
CA VAL A 112 -2.00 -15.64 -0.13
C VAL A 112 -2.44 -16.97 -0.76
N ALA A 113 -1.89 -17.32 -1.93
CA ALA A 113 -2.29 -18.49 -2.69
C ALA A 113 -2.51 -19.74 -1.81
N PRO A 114 -3.57 -20.52 -2.07
CA PRO A 114 -4.04 -21.55 -1.15
C PRO A 114 -3.03 -22.70 -1.01
N VAL A 115 -3.01 -23.23 0.21
CA VAL A 115 -2.21 -24.35 0.70
C VAL A 115 -2.25 -25.55 -0.27
N GLY A 116 -1.10 -25.94 -0.85
CA GLY A 116 -1.00 -27.08 -1.77
C GLY A 116 0.37 -27.22 -2.43
N MET A 117 0.57 -28.22 -3.30
CA MET A 117 1.86 -28.60 -3.96
C MET A 117 2.53 -27.50 -4.83
N GLU A 118 2.03 -26.27 -4.77
CA GLU A 118 2.58 -25.05 -5.36
C GLU A 118 3.56 -24.33 -4.43
N ARG A 119 3.96 -24.99 -3.32
CA ARG A 119 5.05 -24.59 -2.42
C ARG A 119 6.44 -24.44 -3.06
N VAL A 120 6.56 -24.57 -4.39
CA VAL A 120 7.84 -24.54 -5.12
C VAL A 120 7.96 -23.33 -6.05
N VAL A 121 7.20 -22.27 -5.78
CA VAL A 121 7.65 -20.91 -6.10
C VAL A 121 7.63 -20.14 -4.79
N ASP A 122 8.69 -20.30 -3.99
CA ASP A 122 8.89 -19.47 -2.81
C ASP A 122 8.91 -18.01 -3.28
N TYR A 123 7.82 -17.25 -3.06
CA TYR A 123 7.86 -15.82 -3.24
C TYR A 123 9.01 -15.26 -2.41
N SER A 124 9.94 -14.56 -3.07
CA SER A 124 11.03 -13.90 -2.38
C SER A 124 10.47 -12.88 -1.38
N ARG A 125 11.24 -12.52 -0.35
CA ARG A 125 10.81 -11.50 0.62
C ARG A 125 10.43 -10.20 -0.07
N ARG A 126 11.18 -9.82 -1.11
CA ARG A 126 10.90 -8.70 -2.00
C ARG A 126 9.53 -8.82 -2.66
N GLN A 127 9.23 -9.93 -3.35
CA GLN A 127 7.95 -10.08 -4.04
C GLN A 127 6.75 -9.95 -3.10
N ARG A 128 6.86 -10.44 -1.85
CA ARG A 128 5.80 -10.27 -0.84
C ARG A 128 5.64 -8.82 -0.41
N ARG A 129 6.74 -8.08 -0.38
CA ARG A 129 6.75 -6.65 -0.05
C ARG A 129 6.12 -5.81 -1.15
N GLU A 130 6.46 -6.07 -2.40
CA GLU A 130 5.81 -5.42 -3.55
C GLU A 130 4.30 -5.71 -3.59
N VAL A 131 3.89 -6.95 -3.32
CA VAL A 131 2.48 -7.33 -3.13
C VAL A 131 1.84 -6.52 -2.00
N GLN A 132 2.54 -6.35 -0.89
CA GLN A 132 2.07 -5.53 0.23
C GLN A 132 1.91 -4.07 -0.17
N MET A 133 2.81 -3.51 -0.99
CA MET A 133 2.72 -2.12 -1.46
C MET A 133 1.58 -1.91 -2.47
N ASP A 134 1.32 -2.87 -3.37
CA ASP A 134 0.13 -2.83 -4.23
C ASP A 134 -1.17 -2.81 -3.41
N LEU A 135 -1.24 -3.63 -2.36
CA LEU A 135 -2.41 -3.68 -1.49
C LEU A 135 -2.53 -2.44 -0.59
N PHE A 136 -1.40 -1.87 -0.16
CA PHE A 136 -1.35 -0.60 0.53
C PHE A 136 -1.89 0.52 -0.37
N ALA A 137 -1.39 0.61 -1.61
CA ALA A 137 -1.78 1.63 -2.57
C ALA A 137 -3.29 1.57 -2.89
N ARG A 138 -3.83 0.37 -3.11
CA ARG A 138 -5.28 0.20 -3.32
C ARG A 138 -6.09 0.65 -2.10
N GLU A 139 -5.67 0.25 -0.90
CA GLU A 139 -6.36 0.64 0.33
C GLU A 139 -6.24 2.16 0.61
N LEU A 140 -5.13 2.80 0.23
CA LEU A 140 -4.92 4.24 0.38
C LEU A 140 -5.86 5.05 -0.53
N LEU A 141 -5.99 4.65 -1.80
CA LEU A 141 -6.84 5.37 -2.76
C LEU A 141 -8.33 5.04 -2.58
N LEU A 142 -8.63 3.80 -2.21
CA LEU A 142 -10.00 3.29 -2.14
C LEU A 142 -10.16 2.30 -0.96
N PRO A 143 -10.25 2.79 0.30
CA PRO A 143 -10.35 1.91 1.47
C PRO A 143 -11.57 0.98 1.41
N ARG A 144 -11.44 -0.24 1.92
CA ARG A 144 -12.55 -1.23 1.95
C ARG A 144 -13.79 -0.68 2.64
N SER A 145 -13.63 0.04 3.75
CA SER A 145 -14.76 0.66 4.46
C SER A 145 -15.46 1.71 3.60
N ARG A 146 -14.71 2.52 2.84
CA ARG A 146 -15.29 3.52 1.94
C ARG A 146 -16.04 2.85 0.79
N VAL A 147 -15.49 1.81 0.19
CA VAL A 147 -16.15 1.04 -0.87
C VAL A 147 -17.45 0.40 -0.36
N PHE A 148 -17.40 -0.20 0.83
CA PHE A 148 -18.58 -0.74 1.50
C PHE A 148 -19.65 0.33 1.68
N ASP A 149 -19.30 1.51 2.18
CA ASP A 149 -20.26 2.61 2.38
C ASP A 149 -20.85 3.12 1.07
N LEU A 150 -20.02 3.30 0.03
CA LEU A 150 -20.46 3.70 -1.31
C LEU A 150 -21.46 2.70 -1.90
N HIS A 151 -21.23 1.41 -1.71
CA HIS A 151 -22.09 0.37 -2.26
C HIS A 151 -23.34 0.14 -1.43
N VAL A 152 -23.16 -0.20 -0.14
CA VAL A 152 -24.23 -0.65 0.74
C VAL A 152 -25.11 0.51 1.19
N THR A 153 -24.51 1.65 1.52
CA THR A 153 -25.25 2.81 2.05
C THR A 153 -25.72 3.73 0.92
N GLN A 154 -24.89 3.97 -0.10
CA GLN A 154 -25.19 4.93 -1.17
C GLN A 154 -25.70 4.27 -2.47
N GLY A 155 -25.72 2.94 -2.54
CA GLY A 155 -26.28 2.20 -3.68
C GLY A 155 -25.45 2.24 -4.96
N GLN A 156 -24.18 2.66 -4.89
CA GLN A 156 -23.32 2.74 -6.08
C GLN A 156 -22.82 1.36 -6.52
N THR A 157 -22.80 1.13 -7.82
CA THR A 157 -22.23 -0.05 -8.47
C THR A 157 -20.71 0.11 -8.65
N CYS A 158 -19.98 -1.00 -8.83
CA CYS A 158 -18.55 -0.94 -9.14
C CYS A 158 -18.27 -0.11 -10.40
N SER A 159 -19.13 -0.18 -11.42
CA SER A 159 -18.98 0.61 -12.65
C SER A 159 -19.15 2.11 -12.41
N GLU A 160 -20.11 2.52 -11.57
CA GLU A 160 -20.29 3.95 -11.21
C GLU A 160 -19.09 4.48 -10.44
N ILE A 161 -18.59 3.72 -9.46
CA ILE A 161 -17.40 4.09 -8.68
C ILE A 161 -16.16 4.16 -9.58
N ALA A 162 -15.95 3.16 -10.43
CA ALA A 162 -14.82 3.11 -11.36
C ALA A 162 -14.83 4.29 -12.35
N ASN A 163 -15.97 4.56 -12.97
CA ASN A 163 -16.14 5.69 -13.89
C ASN A 163 -15.88 7.03 -13.21
N ARG A 164 -16.32 7.19 -11.95
CA ARG A 164 -16.13 8.43 -11.20
C ARG A 164 -14.68 8.63 -10.76
N LEU A 165 -13.97 7.57 -10.39
CA LEU A 165 -12.54 7.62 -10.03
C LEU A 165 -11.61 7.67 -11.24
N GLY A 166 -12.08 7.27 -12.43
CA GLY A 166 -11.20 6.99 -13.57
C GLY A 166 -10.31 5.76 -13.35
N ALA A 167 -10.74 4.85 -12.47
CA ALA A 167 -10.04 3.62 -12.13
C ALA A 167 -10.44 2.45 -13.06
N PRO A 168 -9.56 1.47 -13.30
CA PRO A 168 -9.95 0.23 -13.96
C PRO A 168 -11.03 -0.50 -13.14
N PHE A 169 -12.03 -1.06 -13.82
CA PHE A 169 -13.14 -1.77 -13.17
C PHE A 169 -12.66 -2.86 -12.20
N GLU A 170 -11.65 -3.64 -12.60
CA GLU A 170 -11.14 -4.76 -11.81
C GLU A 170 -10.57 -4.32 -10.46
N VAL A 171 -10.00 -3.11 -10.36
CA VAL A 171 -9.48 -2.57 -9.10
C VAL A 171 -10.62 -2.35 -8.11
N VAL A 172 -11.71 -1.75 -8.58
CA VAL A 172 -12.90 -1.49 -7.77
C VAL A 172 -13.61 -2.79 -7.43
N ALA A 173 -13.72 -3.71 -8.38
CA ALA A 173 -14.34 -5.01 -8.18
C ALA A 173 -13.58 -5.85 -7.14
N GLN A 174 -12.26 -5.93 -7.24
CA GLN A 174 -11.43 -6.64 -6.26
C GLN A 174 -11.58 -6.03 -4.86
N GLN A 175 -11.55 -4.69 -4.75
CA GLN A 175 -11.70 -4.02 -3.46
C GLN A 175 -13.10 -4.19 -2.86
N MET A 176 -14.14 -4.24 -3.70
CA MET A 176 -15.51 -4.54 -3.30
C MET A 176 -15.63 -5.97 -2.77
N LEU A 177 -15.03 -6.95 -3.46
CA LEU A 177 -15.00 -8.34 -3.01
C LEU A 177 -14.30 -8.45 -1.65
N ASP A 178 -13.12 -7.81 -1.51
CA ASP A 178 -12.39 -7.78 -0.24
C ASP A 178 -13.22 -7.12 0.87
N ALA A 179 -14.01 -6.08 0.56
CA ALA A 179 -14.86 -5.38 1.53
C ALA A 179 -16.11 -6.16 1.96
N LEU A 180 -16.70 -6.95 1.07
CA LEU A 180 -17.95 -7.69 1.33
C LEU A 180 -17.70 -9.11 1.85
N LEU A 181 -16.60 -9.74 1.46
CA LEU A 181 -16.34 -11.16 1.74
C LEU A 181 -15.35 -11.40 2.90
N LEU A 182 -14.53 -10.39 3.25
CA LEU A 182 -13.61 -10.52 4.38
C LEU A 182 -14.19 -9.84 5.63
N PRO A 183 -14.05 -10.47 6.82
CA PRO A 183 -14.51 -9.85 8.05
C PRO A 183 -13.71 -8.57 8.34
N PRO A 184 -14.34 -7.52 8.90
CA PRO A 184 -13.60 -6.34 9.33
C PRO A 184 -12.61 -6.73 10.43
N VAL A 185 -11.33 -6.44 10.21
CA VAL A 185 -10.32 -6.66 11.24
C VAL A 185 -10.32 -5.45 12.18
N PRO A 186 -10.60 -5.64 13.48
CA PRO A 186 -10.57 -4.53 14.43
C PRO A 186 -9.15 -3.95 14.51
N VAL A 187 -9.07 -2.63 14.63
CA VAL A 187 -7.81 -1.94 14.96
C VAL A 187 -7.52 -2.26 16.43
N VAL A 188 -6.72 -3.29 16.66
CA VAL A 188 -6.21 -3.59 18.01
C VAL A 188 -4.99 -2.70 18.19
N ALA A 189 -5.07 -1.74 19.13
CA ALA A 189 -3.90 -0.98 19.53
C ALA A 189 -2.78 -1.96 19.92
N ALA A 190 -1.58 -1.77 19.39
CA ALA A 190 -0.44 -2.59 19.78
C ALA A 190 -0.31 -2.52 21.30
N GLU A 191 -0.53 -3.66 21.98
CA GLU A 191 -0.26 -3.74 23.41
C GLU A 191 1.21 -3.37 23.61
N ALA A 192 1.49 -2.53 24.61
CA ALA A 192 2.86 -2.18 24.97
C ALA A 192 3.67 -3.48 25.12
N PRO A 193 4.87 -3.57 24.54
CA PRO A 193 5.67 -4.78 24.64
C PRO A 193 5.82 -5.12 26.13
N VAL A 194 5.31 -6.28 26.52
CA VAL A 194 5.50 -6.79 27.87
C VAL A 194 7.00 -7.05 27.99
N GLU A 195 7.70 -6.25 28.79
CA GLU A 195 9.08 -6.54 29.15
C GLU A 195 9.12 -7.86 29.90
N ILE A 196 9.50 -8.93 29.20
CA ILE A 196 9.77 -10.22 29.81
C ILE A 196 11.17 -10.10 30.44
N PRO A 197 11.29 -10.15 31.77
CA PRO A 197 12.60 -10.09 32.40
C PRO A 197 13.48 -11.26 31.93
N LEU A 198 14.76 -10.99 31.74
CA LEU A 198 15.74 -12.01 31.35
C LEU A 198 15.71 -13.16 32.37
N ASN A 199 15.62 -14.40 31.88
CA ASN A 199 15.78 -15.57 32.74
C ASN A 199 17.25 -15.73 33.17
N GLU A 200 17.50 -16.57 34.18
CA GLU A 200 18.85 -16.75 34.77
C GLU A 200 19.91 -17.14 33.72
N LYS A 201 19.54 -17.93 32.71
CA LYS A 201 20.46 -18.32 31.62
C LYS A 201 20.80 -17.15 30.70
N GLN A 202 19.82 -16.29 30.39
CA GLN A 202 20.00 -15.08 29.58
C GLN A 202 20.83 -14.03 30.33
N GLN A 203 20.60 -13.87 31.64
CA GLN A 203 21.44 -13.00 32.49
C GLN A 203 22.88 -13.49 32.53
N THR A 204 23.08 -14.80 32.70
CA THR A 204 24.42 -15.40 32.68
C THR A 204 25.09 -15.13 31.33
N ALA A 205 24.41 -15.38 30.21
CA ALA A 205 24.98 -15.12 28.88
C ALA A 205 25.34 -13.64 28.64
N ALA A 206 24.53 -12.70 29.13
CA ALA A 206 24.79 -11.27 28.99
C ALA A 206 25.99 -10.79 29.85
N CYS A 207 26.32 -11.51 30.92
CA CYS A 207 27.42 -11.18 31.82
C CYS A 207 28.76 -11.84 31.43
N TRP A 208 28.83 -12.67 30.39
CA TRP A 208 30.08 -13.24 29.90
C TRP A 208 30.76 -12.26 28.91
N ARG A 209 31.91 -11.72 29.32
CA ARG A 209 32.87 -10.99 28.47
C ARG A 209 34.14 -11.81 28.33
#